data_AF-A0A964MC81-F1
#
_entry.id   AF-A0A964MC81-F1
#
_cell.length_a   1.000
_cell.length_b   1.000
_cell.length_c   1.000
_cell.angle_alpha   90.00
_cell.angle_beta   90.00
_cell.angle_gamma   90.00
#
_symmetry.space_group_name_H-M   'P 1'
#
loop_
_entity.id
_entity.type
_entity.pdbx_description
1 polymer ?
#
loop_
_entity_poly.entity_id
_entity_poly.type
_entity_poly.pdbx_seq_one_letter_code
_entity_poly.pdbx_strand_id
1 'polypeptide(L)'
;LLGSQWMASGFDAATLQSAEMIILWGANILETRMGTEVPQRLVEAKKRGAQVVVVDPRRSATVEHTATWWLPCRPGTDAALMLAVLHVLLVENLADRGFMDAHAAGFDLLERYVLGQDGGPARTPQWAEPICGIPAEEIMRFARAYAAAKPAMLLPGYSIQRVFAGQETYRLTVALQLATANFGVRGGSTGSINSRMPTPRVGKLPVPRIPDQPKLPILRWPDAILEGRAGGYPTDIHAIYHLGSNSLNQGSDIHKNMAALEKVDFSVTHELFLTPTARYCDVVFPAAAPLEKEDIGIPWLGNYLLYKSAAVPPAGQARSDYDILAELAGRLGFGPAFTEGRSASDWINSFIEDS
;
A
#
# COMPACT_ATOMS: atom_id res chain seq x y z
N LEU A 1 -4.92 21.42 4.68
CA LEU A 1 -3.95 20.53 5.37
C LEU A 1 -2.82 20.03 4.46
N LEU A 2 -3.08 19.45 3.28
CA LEU A 2 -2.00 18.81 2.48
C LEU A 2 -1.56 19.54 1.20
N GLY A 3 -2.26 20.60 0.76
CA GLY A 3 -1.84 21.42 -0.40
C GLY A 3 -1.53 20.59 -1.65
N SER A 4 -0.35 20.81 -2.26
CA SER A 4 0.14 20.04 -3.41
C SER A 4 0.63 18.62 -3.06
N GLN A 5 0.75 18.29 -1.77
CA GLN A 5 1.19 16.99 -1.26
C GLN A 5 0.00 16.11 -0.85
N TRP A 6 -1.14 16.21 -1.54
CA TRP A 6 -2.34 15.42 -1.23
C TRP A 6 -2.14 13.89 -1.33
N MET A 7 -1.08 13.44 -1.99
CA MET A 7 -0.66 12.02 -2.01
C MET A 7 0.23 11.61 -0.83
N ALA A 8 0.69 12.55 -0.01
CA ALA A 8 1.44 12.25 1.20
C ALA A 8 0.48 11.75 2.27
N SER A 9 0.71 10.53 2.74
CA SER A 9 -0.18 9.89 3.70
C SER A 9 0.53 8.81 4.50
N GLY A 10 -0.08 8.48 5.63
CA GLY A 10 0.36 7.41 6.52
C GLY A 10 0.39 7.88 7.97
N PHE A 11 1.36 7.33 8.69
CA PHE A 11 1.66 7.61 10.09
C PHE A 11 3.15 7.30 10.34
N ASP A 12 3.72 7.91 11.36
CA ASP A 12 5.03 7.54 11.89
C ASP A 12 4.83 6.46 12.97
N ALA A 13 5.57 5.36 12.90
CA ALA A 13 5.47 4.25 13.86
C ALA A 13 5.65 4.70 15.32
N ALA A 14 6.49 5.72 15.57
CA ALA A 14 6.70 6.27 16.89
C ALA A 14 5.44 6.96 17.46
N THR A 15 4.46 7.33 16.64
CA THR A 15 3.22 7.99 17.10
C THR A 15 2.19 7.02 17.65
N LEU A 16 2.34 5.70 17.45
CA LEU A 16 1.47 4.68 18.08
C LEU A 16 1.46 4.82 19.61
N GLN A 17 2.58 5.25 20.20
CA GLN A 17 2.68 5.48 21.64
C GLN A 17 1.77 6.61 22.15
N SER A 18 1.30 7.49 21.27
CA SER A 18 0.42 8.62 21.60
C SER A 18 -1.06 8.33 21.35
N ALA A 19 -1.41 7.18 20.76
CA ALA A 19 -2.79 6.81 20.46
C ALA A 19 -3.49 6.21 21.70
N GLU A 20 -4.70 6.66 22.02
CA GLU A 20 -5.56 6.01 23.02
C GLU A 20 -6.21 4.75 22.45
N MET A 21 -6.58 4.79 21.17
CA MET A 21 -7.12 3.66 20.42
C MET A 21 -6.34 3.45 19.12
N ILE A 22 -6.03 2.20 18.79
CA ILE A 22 -5.42 1.78 17.53
C ILE A 22 -6.35 0.80 16.86
N ILE A 23 -6.86 1.16 15.68
CA ILE A 23 -7.78 0.35 14.87
C ILE A 23 -6.99 -0.22 13.70
N LEU A 24 -6.78 -1.53 13.72
CA LEU A 24 -6.16 -2.29 12.65
C LEU A 24 -7.26 -2.86 11.75
N TRP A 25 -7.49 -2.24 10.60
CA TRP A 25 -8.60 -2.63 9.71
C TRP A 25 -8.07 -3.44 8.53
N GLY A 26 -8.30 -4.75 8.54
CA GLY A 26 -7.69 -5.69 7.59
C GLY A 26 -6.15 -5.71 7.63
N ALA A 27 -5.56 -5.26 8.74
CA ALA A 27 -4.13 -5.07 8.88
C ALA A 27 -3.52 -6.12 9.84
N ASN A 28 -2.96 -7.19 9.29
CA ASN A 28 -2.28 -8.24 10.05
C ASN A 28 -0.81 -7.86 10.33
N ILE A 29 -0.61 -6.93 11.26
CA ILE A 29 0.70 -6.29 11.52
C ILE A 29 1.79 -7.28 11.92
N LEU A 30 1.50 -8.24 12.81
CA LEU A 30 2.52 -9.14 13.33
C LEU A 30 3.00 -10.19 12.33
N GLU A 31 2.19 -10.54 11.33
CA GLU A 31 2.57 -11.55 10.32
C GLU A 31 3.09 -10.93 9.02
N THR A 32 2.53 -9.80 8.60
CA THR A 32 2.71 -9.29 7.22
C THR A 32 3.55 -8.02 7.12
N ARG A 33 3.90 -7.38 8.25
CA ARG A 33 4.77 -6.21 8.22
C ARG A 33 6.23 -6.62 8.38
N MET A 34 6.94 -6.60 7.25
CA MET A 34 8.38 -6.80 7.21
C MET A 34 9.08 -5.53 7.72
N GLY A 35 9.43 -5.52 9.00
CA GLY A 35 10.09 -4.42 9.70
C GLY A 35 9.90 -4.56 11.20
N THR A 36 10.80 -3.98 12.00
CA THR A 36 10.80 -4.17 13.46
C THR A 36 9.98 -3.13 14.21
N GLU A 37 9.79 -1.93 13.65
CA GLU A 37 9.22 -0.81 14.41
C GLU A 37 7.72 -0.95 14.67
N VAL A 38 6.89 -1.01 13.63
CA VAL A 38 5.42 -1.00 13.80
C VAL A 38 4.91 -2.15 14.68
N PRO A 39 5.33 -3.42 14.48
CA PRO A 39 4.93 -4.52 15.37
C PRO A 39 5.32 -4.27 16.83
N GLN A 40 6.55 -3.81 17.08
CA GLN A 40 7.04 -3.55 18.42
C GLN A 40 6.30 -2.38 19.09
N ARG A 41 6.11 -1.27 18.37
CA ARG A 41 5.38 -0.09 18.85
C ARG A 41 3.92 -0.39 19.18
N LEU A 42 3.29 -1.28 18.42
CA LEU A 42 1.93 -1.76 18.70
C LEU A 42 1.87 -2.54 20.03
N VAL A 43 2.84 -3.43 20.28
CA VAL A 43 2.94 -4.16 21.55
C VAL A 43 3.19 -3.22 22.72
N GLU A 44 4.05 -2.21 22.56
CA GLU A 44 4.31 -1.17 23.56
C GLU A 44 3.06 -0.33 23.86
N ALA A 45 2.33 0.10 22.83
CA ALA A 45 1.09 0.85 22.99
C ALA A 45 0.03 0.04 23.75
N LYS A 46 -0.13 -1.25 23.44
CA LYS A 46 -1.00 -2.16 24.20
C LYS A 46 -0.58 -2.24 25.68
N LYS A 47 0.71 -2.43 25.97
CA LYS A 47 1.22 -2.52 27.35
C LYS A 47 0.96 -1.25 28.17
N ARG A 48 0.96 -0.09 27.51
CA ARG A 48 0.59 1.20 28.13
C ARG A 48 -0.91 1.30 28.44
N GLY A 49 -1.74 0.45 27.85
CA GLY A 49 -3.18 0.45 28.03
C GLY A 49 -3.96 1.04 26.85
N ALA A 50 -3.34 1.27 25.69
CA ALA A 50 -4.07 1.66 24.49
C ALA A 50 -5.04 0.53 24.08
N GLN A 51 -6.25 0.90 23.68
CA GLN A 51 -7.21 -0.05 23.15
C GLN A 51 -6.81 -0.42 21.72
N VAL A 52 -6.50 -1.68 21.47
CA VAL A 52 -6.21 -2.19 20.13
C VAL A 52 -7.45 -2.91 19.62
N VAL A 53 -8.09 -2.32 18.61
CA VAL A 53 -9.22 -2.91 17.88
C VAL A 53 -8.70 -3.54 16.60
N VAL A 54 -9.03 -4.80 16.35
CA VAL A 54 -8.66 -5.49 15.10
C VAL A 54 -9.92 -5.89 14.37
N VAL A 55 -10.08 -5.38 13.15
CA VAL A 55 -11.16 -5.76 12.23
C VAL A 55 -10.58 -6.72 11.21
N ASP A 56 -10.83 -8.03 11.40
CA ASP A 56 -10.24 -9.09 10.58
C ASP A 56 -11.15 -10.33 10.66
N PRO A 57 -11.59 -10.94 9.54
CA PRO A 57 -12.35 -12.19 9.57
C PRO A 57 -11.57 -13.34 10.21
N ARG A 58 -10.24 -13.30 10.18
CA ARG A 58 -9.36 -14.32 10.73
C ARG A 58 -8.93 -13.95 12.13
N ARG A 59 -8.90 -14.95 13.01
CA ARG A 59 -8.21 -14.85 14.30
C ARG A 59 -6.70 -15.00 14.07
N SER A 60 -6.08 -13.97 13.50
CA SER A 60 -4.64 -13.92 13.17
C SER A 60 -3.75 -13.80 14.41
N ALA A 61 -2.44 -13.96 14.26
CA ALA A 61 -1.49 -13.73 15.36
C ALA A 61 -1.58 -12.27 15.88
N THR A 62 -1.88 -11.32 14.98
CA THR A 62 -2.17 -9.94 15.39
C THR A 62 -3.38 -9.86 16.31
N VAL A 63 -4.48 -10.56 15.99
CA VAL A 63 -5.65 -10.64 16.87
C VAL A 63 -5.27 -11.26 18.21
N GLU A 64 -4.65 -12.43 18.20
CA GLU A 64 -4.36 -13.19 19.43
C GLU A 64 -3.41 -12.46 20.38
N HIS A 65 -2.39 -11.79 19.85
CA HIS A 65 -1.36 -11.17 20.69
C HIS A 65 -1.60 -9.70 20.97
N THR A 66 -2.29 -8.96 20.09
CA THR A 66 -2.42 -7.49 20.21
C THR A 66 -3.84 -7.02 20.46
N ALA A 67 -4.87 -7.68 19.93
CA ALA A 67 -6.23 -7.18 20.07
C ALA A 67 -6.66 -7.16 21.55
N THR A 68 -7.23 -6.02 21.94
CA THR A 68 -8.08 -5.89 23.14
C THR A 68 -9.56 -6.03 22.76
N TRP A 69 -9.86 -5.84 21.48
CA TRP A 69 -11.19 -5.94 20.89
C TRP A 69 -11.06 -6.48 19.47
N TRP A 70 -11.75 -7.57 19.15
CA TRP A 70 -11.76 -8.17 17.82
C TRP A 70 -13.16 -8.07 17.20
N LEU A 71 -13.22 -7.59 15.95
CA LEU A 71 -14.43 -7.52 15.14
C LEU A 71 -14.26 -8.43 13.91
N PRO A 72 -14.84 -9.65 13.90
CA PRO A 72 -14.70 -10.60 12.81
C PRO A 72 -15.60 -10.26 11.61
N CYS A 73 -15.32 -9.14 10.96
CA CYS A 73 -16.10 -8.64 9.83
C CYS A 73 -16.01 -9.63 8.65
N ARG A 74 -17.15 -9.93 8.03
CA ARG A 74 -17.23 -10.83 6.87
C ARG A 74 -16.33 -10.29 5.72
N PRO A 75 -15.55 -11.14 5.03
CA PRO A 75 -14.65 -10.68 3.98
C PRO A 75 -15.36 -9.86 2.89
N GLY A 76 -14.80 -8.71 2.51
CA GLY A 76 -15.32 -7.87 1.43
C GLY A 76 -16.54 -7.02 1.81
N THR A 77 -16.89 -6.94 3.10
CA THR A 77 -18.06 -6.20 3.59
C THR A 77 -17.72 -5.05 4.53
N ASP A 78 -16.43 -4.72 4.63
CA ASP A 78 -15.87 -3.66 5.46
C ASP A 78 -16.55 -2.30 5.23
N ALA A 79 -16.86 -1.97 3.97
CA ALA A 79 -17.55 -0.73 3.62
C ALA A 79 -18.92 -0.62 4.30
N ALA A 80 -19.66 -1.72 4.43
CA ALA A 80 -20.96 -1.72 5.12
C ALA A 80 -20.79 -1.43 6.62
N LEU A 81 -19.79 -2.05 7.25
CA LEU A 81 -19.45 -1.79 8.65
C LEU A 81 -19.01 -0.33 8.86
N MET A 82 -18.13 0.21 8.00
CA MET A 82 -17.67 1.60 8.09
C MET A 82 -18.80 2.61 7.90
N LEU A 83 -19.70 2.37 6.94
CA LEU A 83 -20.87 3.22 6.72
C LEU A 83 -21.80 3.23 7.94
N ALA A 84 -21.99 2.09 8.59
CA ALA A 84 -22.79 2.01 9.81
C ALA A 84 -22.13 2.64 11.03
N VAL A 85 -20.81 2.53 11.16
CA VAL A 85 -20.05 3.29 12.16
C VAL A 85 -20.25 4.79 11.92
N LEU A 86 -20.06 5.27 10.69
CA LEU A 86 -20.26 6.68 10.33
C LEU A 86 -21.71 7.14 10.57
N HIS A 87 -22.69 6.30 10.27
CA HIS A 87 -24.10 6.59 10.57
C HIS A 87 -24.31 6.87 12.07
N VAL A 88 -23.77 6.02 12.95
CA VAL A 88 -23.87 6.22 14.40
C VAL A 88 -23.18 7.52 14.81
N LEU A 89 -21.98 7.80 14.28
CA LEU A 89 -21.27 9.05 14.57
C LEU A 89 -22.08 10.30 14.20
N LEU A 90 -22.78 10.27 13.06
CA LEU A 90 -23.59 11.38 12.57
C LEU A 90 -24.89 11.54 13.37
N VAL A 91 -25.64 10.47 13.57
CA VAL A 91 -26.96 10.52 14.24
C VAL A 91 -26.85 10.82 15.73
N GLU A 92 -25.80 10.36 16.39
CA GLU A 92 -25.55 10.65 17.80
C GLU A 92 -24.79 11.97 18.02
N ASN A 93 -24.53 12.75 16.96
CA ASN A 93 -23.76 14.01 17.01
C ASN A 93 -22.36 13.84 17.61
N LEU A 94 -21.72 12.70 17.36
CA LEU A 94 -20.36 12.39 17.80
C LEU A 94 -19.30 12.78 16.76
N ALA A 95 -19.71 13.01 15.50
CA ALA A 95 -18.83 13.51 14.45
C ALA A 95 -18.46 14.98 14.68
N ASP A 96 -17.18 15.32 14.50
CA ASP A 96 -16.66 16.67 14.63
C ASP A 96 -16.97 17.51 13.38
N ARG A 97 -18.15 18.13 13.38
CA ARG A 97 -18.63 18.94 12.24
C ARG A 97 -17.68 20.09 11.90
N GLY A 98 -17.17 20.80 12.91
CA GLY A 98 -16.24 21.91 12.68
C GLY A 98 -14.95 21.47 12.01
N PHE A 99 -14.40 20.33 12.41
CA PHE A 99 -13.22 19.77 11.76
C PHE A 99 -13.52 19.31 10.32
N MET A 100 -14.65 18.63 10.08
CA MET A 100 -15.05 18.20 8.74
C MET A 100 -15.22 19.40 7.80
N ASP A 101 -15.96 20.43 8.22
CA ASP A 101 -16.23 21.62 7.40
C ASP A 101 -14.94 22.37 7.03
N ALA A 102 -13.96 22.39 7.94
CA ALA A 102 -12.68 23.06 7.71
C ALA A 102 -11.69 22.25 6.84
N HIS A 103 -11.86 20.92 6.74
CA HIS A 103 -10.81 20.03 6.21
C HIS A 103 -11.26 19.04 5.13
N ALA A 104 -12.57 18.91 4.90
CA ALA A 104 -13.14 18.00 3.92
C ALA A 104 -14.01 18.77 2.92
N ALA A 105 -14.05 18.29 1.68
CA ALA A 105 -14.99 18.75 0.66
C ALA A 105 -15.90 17.59 0.24
N GLY A 106 -17.19 17.86 0.07
CA GLY A 106 -18.18 16.86 -0.35
C GLY A 106 -18.60 15.87 0.73
N PHE A 107 -18.31 16.15 2.01
CA PHE A 107 -18.74 15.30 3.12
C PHE A 107 -20.27 15.30 3.29
N ASP A 108 -20.92 16.41 2.95
CA ASP A 108 -22.38 16.55 2.88
C ASP A 108 -23.02 15.51 1.94
N LEU A 109 -22.38 15.24 0.79
CA LEU A 109 -22.85 14.21 -0.15
C LEU A 109 -22.79 12.82 0.49
N LEU A 110 -21.71 12.52 1.23
CA LEU A 110 -21.54 11.27 1.94
C LEU A 110 -22.54 11.16 3.11
N GLU A 111 -22.74 12.23 3.88
CA GLU A 111 -23.72 12.29 4.96
C GLU A 111 -25.12 11.98 4.44
N ARG A 112 -25.56 12.60 3.33
CA ARG A 112 -26.86 12.28 2.71
C ARG A 112 -26.98 10.81 2.32
N TYR A 113 -25.95 10.23 1.71
CA TYR A 113 -25.92 8.81 1.33
C TYR A 113 -25.97 7.87 2.57
N VAL A 114 -25.24 8.22 3.62
CA VAL A 114 -25.18 7.44 4.87
C VAL A 114 -26.52 7.48 5.59
N LEU A 115 -27.17 8.64 5.62
CA LEU A 115 -28.47 8.85 6.27
C LEU A 115 -29.67 8.40 5.41
N GLY A 116 -29.44 7.92 4.18
CA GLY A 116 -30.52 7.50 3.27
C GLY A 116 -31.36 8.65 2.71
N GLN A 117 -30.81 9.86 2.68
CA GLN A 117 -31.46 11.07 2.16
C GLN A 117 -31.33 11.20 0.63
N ASP A 118 -30.64 10.25 -0.01
CA ASP A 118 -30.49 10.11 -1.45
C ASP A 118 -31.53 9.17 -2.10
N GLY A 119 -32.50 8.69 -1.31
CA GLY A 119 -33.50 7.71 -1.71
C GLY A 119 -33.08 6.25 -1.51
N GLY A 120 -31.86 5.99 -1.05
CA GLY A 120 -31.40 4.68 -0.61
C GLY A 120 -31.72 4.40 0.87
N PRO A 121 -31.55 3.15 1.35
CA PRO A 121 -31.75 2.86 2.76
C PRO A 121 -30.64 3.52 3.61
N ALA A 122 -31.01 4.06 4.76
CA ALA A 122 -30.05 4.54 5.74
C ALA A 122 -29.09 3.41 6.13
N ARG A 123 -27.80 3.73 6.26
CA ARG A 123 -26.74 2.75 6.56
C ARG A 123 -26.69 2.48 8.06
N THR A 124 -27.80 2.08 8.65
CA THR A 124 -27.90 1.84 10.10
C THR A 124 -27.07 0.62 10.52
N PRO A 125 -26.75 0.47 11.82
CA PRO A 125 -26.19 -0.77 12.36
C PRO A 125 -27.03 -2.02 12.01
N GLN A 126 -28.37 -1.93 12.04
CA GLN A 126 -29.27 -3.02 11.69
C GLN A 126 -29.22 -3.37 10.18
N TRP A 127 -28.97 -2.37 9.33
CA TRP A 127 -28.73 -2.60 7.91
C TRP A 127 -27.39 -3.31 7.67
N ALA A 128 -26.33 -2.92 8.39
CA ALA A 128 -25.01 -3.49 8.20
C ALA A 128 -24.85 -4.88 8.82
N GLU A 129 -25.52 -5.20 9.92
CA GLU A 129 -25.41 -6.48 10.62
C GLU A 129 -25.55 -7.71 9.71
N PRO A 130 -26.62 -7.88 8.90
CA PRO A 130 -26.73 -9.04 8.02
C PRO A 130 -25.68 -9.04 6.90
N ILE A 131 -25.10 -7.89 6.54
CA ILE A 131 -24.11 -7.74 5.47
C ILE A 131 -22.72 -8.07 5.98
N CYS A 132 -22.30 -7.47 7.10
CA CYS A 132 -20.94 -7.59 7.63
C CYS A 132 -20.79 -8.66 8.71
N GLY A 133 -21.89 -9.15 9.27
CA GLY A 133 -21.90 -10.17 10.31
C GLY A 133 -21.52 -9.67 11.71
N ILE A 134 -21.31 -8.36 11.90
CA ILE A 134 -21.09 -7.76 13.21
C ILE A 134 -22.46 -7.36 13.81
N PRO A 135 -22.81 -7.80 15.04
CA PRO A 135 -24.07 -7.42 15.67
C PRO A 135 -24.26 -5.90 15.75
N ALA A 136 -25.47 -5.40 15.51
CA ALA A 136 -25.76 -3.97 15.48
C ALA A 136 -25.34 -3.25 16.78
N GLU A 137 -25.56 -3.89 17.95
CA GLU A 137 -25.13 -3.37 19.25
C GLU A 137 -23.61 -3.19 19.33
N GLU A 138 -22.86 -4.11 18.74
CA GLU A 138 -21.42 -4.10 18.70
C GLU A 138 -20.88 -2.98 17.80
N ILE A 139 -21.54 -2.74 16.66
CA ILE A 139 -21.25 -1.60 15.77
C ILE A 139 -21.46 -0.29 16.51
N MET A 140 -22.58 -0.13 17.21
CA MET A 140 -22.88 1.08 18.00
C MET A 140 -21.84 1.28 19.12
N ARG A 141 -21.51 0.21 19.84
CA ARG A 141 -20.49 0.23 20.89
C ARG A 141 -19.14 0.67 20.34
N PHE A 142 -18.73 0.13 19.20
CA PHE A 142 -17.47 0.48 18.55
C PHE A 142 -17.44 1.93 18.08
N ALA A 143 -18.51 2.41 17.42
CA ALA A 143 -18.60 3.79 16.96
C ALA A 143 -18.48 4.81 18.11
N ARG A 144 -19.20 4.57 19.22
CA ARG A 144 -19.13 5.42 20.42
C ARG A 144 -17.74 5.40 21.06
N ALA A 145 -17.12 4.23 21.19
CA ALA A 145 -15.77 4.11 21.73
C ALA A 145 -14.74 4.81 20.84
N TYR A 146 -14.87 4.70 19.51
CA TYR A 146 -13.98 5.36 18.57
C TYR A 146 -14.13 6.89 18.63
N ALA A 147 -15.35 7.43 18.76
CA ALA A 147 -15.54 8.86 18.95
C ALA A 147 -14.95 9.39 20.27
N ALA A 148 -15.03 8.59 21.34
CA ALA A 148 -14.56 8.97 22.66
C ALA A 148 -13.03 8.93 22.80
N ALA A 149 -12.36 8.00 22.11
CA ALA A 149 -10.91 7.86 22.15
C ALA A 149 -10.22 8.98 21.36
N LYS A 150 -9.44 9.83 22.04
CA LYS A 150 -8.73 10.95 21.41
C LYS A 150 -7.30 11.04 21.95
N PRO A 151 -6.27 10.73 21.14
CA PRO A 151 -6.31 10.41 19.71
C PRO A 151 -6.62 8.94 19.40
N ALA A 152 -7.27 8.68 18.26
CA ALA A 152 -7.49 7.33 17.74
C ALA A 152 -6.91 7.16 16.32
N MET A 153 -6.10 6.12 16.14
CA MET A 153 -5.37 5.82 14.92
C MET A 153 -6.05 4.70 14.13
N LEU A 154 -6.45 4.93 12.88
CA LEU A 154 -6.96 3.90 11.98
C LEU A 154 -5.89 3.53 10.95
N LEU A 155 -5.45 2.28 10.97
CA LEU A 155 -4.45 1.72 10.06
C LEU A 155 -5.10 0.72 9.10
N PRO A 156 -5.39 1.11 7.85
CA PRO A 156 -5.92 0.18 6.87
C PRO A 156 -4.82 -0.75 6.35
N GLY A 157 -5.13 -2.04 6.27
CA GLY A 157 -4.36 -3.04 5.55
C GLY A 157 -4.81 -3.14 4.09
N TYR A 158 -4.00 -3.79 3.24
CA TYR A 158 -4.29 -3.85 1.81
C TYR A 158 -5.38 -4.85 1.41
N SER A 159 -5.79 -5.74 2.32
CA SER A 159 -6.85 -6.72 2.02
C SER A 159 -8.16 -6.05 1.64
N ILE A 160 -8.53 -4.97 2.34
CA ILE A 160 -9.83 -4.31 2.19
C ILE A 160 -9.97 -3.51 0.88
N GLN A 161 -8.87 -3.27 0.15
CA GLN A 161 -8.89 -2.70 -1.20
C GLN A 161 -8.68 -3.73 -2.31
N ARG A 162 -8.20 -4.93 -1.99
CA ARG A 162 -8.03 -6.03 -2.96
C ARG A 162 -9.31 -6.84 -3.12
N VAL A 163 -10.42 -6.14 -3.27
CA VAL A 163 -11.77 -6.65 -3.48
C VAL A 163 -12.48 -5.77 -4.51
N PHE A 164 -13.63 -6.23 -5.00
CA PHE A 164 -14.47 -5.40 -5.87
C PHE A 164 -14.82 -4.08 -5.18
N ALA A 165 -14.71 -2.97 -5.92
CA ALA A 165 -14.92 -1.61 -5.41
C ALA A 165 -14.09 -1.23 -4.16
N GLY A 166 -12.93 -1.86 -3.96
CA GLY A 166 -12.08 -1.67 -2.78
C GLY A 166 -11.57 -0.23 -2.54
N GLN A 167 -11.60 0.63 -3.56
CA GLN A 167 -11.33 2.06 -3.42
C GLN A 167 -12.33 2.75 -2.47
N GLU A 168 -13.58 2.30 -2.42
CA GLU A 168 -14.60 2.87 -1.53
C GLU A 168 -14.27 2.60 -0.06
N THR A 169 -13.79 1.40 0.25
CA THR A 169 -13.39 1.05 1.61
C THR A 169 -12.26 1.94 2.12
N TYR A 170 -11.24 2.18 1.31
CA TYR A 170 -10.14 3.10 1.67
C TYR A 170 -10.61 4.56 1.75
N ARG A 171 -11.57 4.98 0.92
CA ARG A 171 -12.17 6.32 1.04
C ARG A 171 -12.87 6.49 2.39
N LEU A 172 -13.57 5.44 2.85
CA LEU A 172 -14.30 5.45 4.12
C LEU A 172 -13.38 5.45 5.34
N THR A 173 -12.20 4.81 5.30
CA THR A 173 -11.24 4.90 6.41
C THR A 173 -10.73 6.32 6.62
N VAL A 174 -10.51 7.07 5.53
CA VAL A 174 -10.18 8.50 5.59
C VAL A 174 -11.37 9.30 6.12
N ALA A 175 -12.58 9.03 5.64
CA ALA A 175 -13.80 9.71 6.11
C ALA A 175 -14.03 9.52 7.62
N LEU A 176 -13.78 8.33 8.17
CA LEU A 176 -13.87 8.07 9.61
C LEU A 176 -12.82 8.85 10.42
N GLN A 177 -11.58 8.94 9.93
CA GLN A 177 -10.54 9.76 10.58
C GLN A 177 -10.86 11.26 10.54
N LEU A 178 -11.47 11.74 9.45
CA LEU A 178 -11.98 13.12 9.35
C LEU A 178 -13.16 13.35 10.30
N ALA A 179 -14.16 12.47 10.31
CA ALA A 179 -15.35 12.57 11.15
C ALA A 179 -15.03 12.54 12.65
N THR A 180 -13.95 11.88 13.05
CA THR A 180 -13.50 11.81 14.45
C THR A 180 -12.40 12.82 14.80
N ALA A 181 -12.05 13.72 13.86
CA ALA A 181 -10.98 14.71 14.01
C ALA A 181 -9.60 14.13 14.40
N ASN A 182 -9.29 12.92 13.92
CA ASN A 182 -8.01 12.26 14.15
C ASN A 182 -7.02 12.44 12.99
N PHE A 183 -7.48 13.01 11.86
CA PHE A 183 -6.63 13.31 10.72
C PHE A 183 -5.60 14.39 11.04
N GLY A 184 -4.31 14.08 10.87
CA GLY A 184 -3.22 15.03 11.09
C GLY A 184 -2.89 15.31 12.56
N VAL A 185 -3.46 14.54 13.50
CA VAL A 185 -3.16 14.62 14.94
C VAL A 185 -2.08 13.60 15.32
N ARG A 186 -1.18 13.96 16.23
CA ARG A 186 -0.18 13.02 16.78
C ARG A 186 -0.90 11.90 17.54
N GLY A 187 -0.69 10.64 17.14
CA GLY A 187 -1.44 9.50 17.67
C GLY A 187 -2.73 9.20 16.90
N GLY A 188 -3.09 10.02 15.91
CA GLY A 188 -4.06 9.69 14.87
C GLY A 188 -3.37 9.22 13.58
N SER A 189 -4.12 9.11 12.48
CA SER A 189 -3.55 8.84 11.16
C SER A 189 -4.33 9.56 10.07
N THR A 190 -3.80 9.53 8.86
CA THR A 190 -4.60 9.95 7.69
C THR A 190 -5.74 8.99 7.33
N GLY A 191 -5.77 7.78 7.92
CA GLY A 191 -6.67 6.70 7.51
C GLY A 191 -6.43 6.17 6.09
N SER A 192 -5.35 6.57 5.42
CA SER A 192 -5.04 6.23 4.03
C SER A 192 -3.87 5.24 3.93
N ILE A 193 -3.34 5.05 2.72
CA ILE A 193 -2.15 4.22 2.47
C ILE A 193 -1.00 4.64 3.37
N ASN A 194 -0.39 3.67 4.04
CA ASN A 194 0.58 3.92 5.10
C ASN A 194 2.03 4.07 4.63
N SER A 195 2.31 3.88 3.34
CA SER A 195 3.66 3.89 2.77
C SER A 195 3.96 5.13 1.91
N ARG A 196 3.38 6.28 2.26
CA ARG A 196 3.52 7.55 1.51
C ARG A 196 3.91 8.71 2.43
N MET A 197 4.58 8.41 3.54
CA MET A 197 5.12 9.44 4.42
C MET A 197 6.15 10.28 3.66
N PRO A 198 6.31 11.58 3.99
CA PRO A 198 7.42 12.36 3.49
C PRO A 198 8.74 11.64 3.76
N THR A 199 9.55 11.47 2.74
CA THR A 199 10.85 10.78 2.82
C THR A 199 11.98 11.79 3.02
N PRO A 200 13.13 11.36 3.56
CA PRO A 200 14.35 12.16 3.51
C PRO A 200 14.62 12.63 2.08
N ARG A 201 15.18 13.83 1.93
CA ARG A 201 15.73 14.27 0.66
C ARG A 201 16.92 13.36 0.36
N VAL A 202 16.88 12.72 -0.79
CA VAL A 202 17.96 11.86 -1.30
C VAL A 202 17.86 11.79 -2.81
N GLY A 203 19.01 11.74 -3.47
CA GLY A 203 19.07 11.57 -4.92
C GLY A 203 18.49 10.22 -5.38
N LYS A 204 18.21 10.14 -6.68
CA LYS A 204 17.76 8.92 -7.36
C LYS A 204 18.25 8.96 -8.80
N LEU A 205 18.38 7.78 -9.42
CA LEU A 205 18.70 7.70 -10.83
C LEU A 205 17.66 8.50 -11.65
N PRO A 206 18.11 9.37 -12.56
CA PRO A 206 17.19 10.14 -13.39
C PRO A 206 16.45 9.19 -14.32
N VAL A 207 15.12 9.31 -14.34
CA VAL A 207 14.27 8.59 -15.30
C VAL A 207 13.80 9.60 -16.34
N PRO A 208 14.26 9.50 -17.61
CA PRO A 208 13.81 10.41 -18.65
C PRO A 208 12.29 10.39 -18.79
N ARG A 209 11.67 11.57 -18.91
CA ARG A 209 10.25 11.66 -19.22
C ARG A 209 10.05 11.31 -20.69
N ILE A 210 9.32 10.24 -20.95
CA ILE A 210 8.89 9.87 -22.30
C ILE A 210 7.50 10.50 -22.54
N PRO A 211 7.36 11.48 -23.45
CA PRO A 211 6.06 12.04 -23.80
C PRO A 211 5.12 10.96 -24.32
N ASP A 212 3.84 11.06 -23.96
CA ASP A 212 2.77 10.18 -24.46
C ASP A 212 3.01 8.68 -24.27
N GLN A 213 3.86 8.30 -23.30
CA GLN A 213 4.10 6.90 -22.96
C GLN A 213 2.77 6.24 -22.54
N PRO A 214 2.33 5.18 -23.25
CA PRO A 214 1.08 4.54 -22.91
C PRO A 214 1.14 3.91 -21.52
N LYS A 215 0.03 3.99 -20.78
CA LYS A 215 -0.11 3.44 -19.42
C LYS A 215 -1.28 2.48 -19.38
N LEU A 216 -1.10 1.40 -18.63
CA LEU A 216 -2.17 0.45 -18.34
C LEU A 216 -2.20 0.15 -16.83
N PRO A 217 -3.38 -0.20 -16.27
CA PRO A 217 -3.45 -0.81 -14.95
C PRO A 217 -2.60 -2.08 -14.93
N ILE A 218 -1.75 -2.25 -13.91
CA ILE A 218 -0.75 -3.32 -13.90
C ILE A 218 -1.35 -4.71 -14.13
N LEU A 219 -2.52 -5.03 -13.57
CA LEU A 219 -3.18 -6.33 -13.74
C LEU A 219 -3.78 -6.58 -15.14
N ARG A 220 -3.77 -5.56 -16.02
CA ARG A 220 -4.23 -5.65 -17.42
C ARG A 220 -3.09 -5.96 -18.40
N TRP A 221 -1.87 -6.16 -17.91
CA TRP A 221 -0.72 -6.51 -18.76
C TRP A 221 -0.94 -7.76 -19.64
N PRO A 222 -1.62 -8.83 -19.17
CA PRO A 222 -1.84 -10.00 -20.02
C PRO A 222 -2.82 -9.69 -21.15
N ASP A 223 -3.89 -8.93 -20.83
CA ASP A 223 -4.90 -8.52 -21.80
C ASP A 223 -4.28 -7.65 -22.90
N ALA A 224 -3.36 -6.74 -22.52
CA ALA A 224 -2.65 -5.90 -23.48
C ALA A 224 -1.81 -6.69 -24.50
N ILE A 225 -1.26 -7.83 -24.09
CA ILE A 225 -0.49 -8.73 -24.97
C ILE A 225 -1.43 -9.61 -25.79
N LEU A 226 -2.42 -10.23 -25.14
CA LEU A 226 -3.32 -11.20 -25.76
C LEU A 226 -4.24 -10.56 -26.79
N GLU A 227 -4.74 -9.35 -26.53
CA GLU A 227 -5.71 -8.68 -27.39
C GLU A 227 -5.05 -7.63 -28.30
N GLY A 228 -3.95 -7.00 -27.87
CA GLY A 228 -3.23 -6.02 -28.67
C GLY A 228 -4.11 -4.88 -29.19
N ARG A 229 -3.80 -4.35 -30.38
CA ARG A 229 -4.60 -3.25 -30.99
C ARG A 229 -6.06 -3.63 -31.19
N ALA A 230 -6.35 -4.91 -31.47
CA ALA A 230 -7.72 -5.39 -31.66
C ALA A 230 -8.57 -5.30 -30.38
N GLY A 231 -7.94 -5.40 -29.20
CA GLY A 231 -8.59 -5.18 -27.90
C GLY A 231 -8.69 -3.71 -27.47
N GLY A 232 -8.30 -2.77 -28.33
CA GLY A 232 -8.28 -1.34 -28.00
C GLY A 232 -7.03 -0.90 -27.23
N TYR A 233 -5.97 -1.73 -27.19
CA TYR A 233 -4.68 -1.33 -26.63
C TYR A 233 -3.87 -0.48 -27.62
N PRO A 234 -2.98 0.41 -27.13
CA PRO A 234 -2.25 1.37 -27.96
C PRO A 234 -1.29 0.71 -28.96
N THR A 235 -0.86 -0.53 -28.70
CA THR A 235 0.06 -1.29 -29.55
C THR A 235 -0.04 -2.78 -29.26
N ASP A 236 0.42 -3.58 -30.20
CA ASP A 236 0.75 -4.98 -29.98
C ASP A 236 2.09 -5.05 -29.26
N ILE A 237 2.15 -5.80 -28.15
CA ILE A 237 3.34 -5.95 -27.31
C ILE A 237 4.05 -7.24 -27.71
N HIS A 238 5.26 -7.11 -28.22
CA HIS A 238 6.08 -8.21 -28.73
C HIS A 238 7.18 -8.66 -27.76
N ALA A 239 7.50 -7.86 -26.75
CA ALA A 239 8.52 -8.21 -25.78
C ALA A 239 8.19 -7.74 -24.36
N ILE A 240 8.68 -8.49 -23.37
CA ILE A 240 8.57 -8.14 -21.95
C ILE A 240 9.96 -8.13 -21.31
N TYR A 241 10.22 -7.10 -20.50
CA TYR A 241 11.40 -7.03 -19.67
C TYR A 241 10.99 -6.93 -18.20
N HIS A 242 11.27 -7.98 -17.43
CA HIS A 242 11.05 -8.06 -15.99
C HIS A 242 12.34 -7.74 -15.21
N LEU A 243 12.25 -6.84 -14.23
CA LEU A 243 13.27 -6.69 -13.19
C LEU A 243 12.62 -6.94 -11.83
N GLY A 244 13.09 -7.97 -11.10
CA GLY A 244 12.64 -8.25 -9.73
C GLY A 244 11.14 -8.58 -9.59
N SER A 245 10.51 -9.12 -10.64
CA SER A 245 9.08 -9.46 -10.65
C SER A 245 8.85 -10.95 -10.84
N ASN A 246 7.87 -11.50 -10.12
CA ASN A 246 7.35 -12.85 -10.36
C ASN A 246 5.88 -12.75 -10.77
N SER A 247 5.66 -12.24 -11.98
CA SER A 247 4.35 -11.88 -12.55
C SER A 247 3.35 -13.04 -12.59
N LEU A 248 3.81 -14.27 -12.82
CA LEU A 248 2.96 -15.47 -12.81
C LEU A 248 2.37 -15.76 -11.42
N ASN A 249 3.16 -15.58 -10.36
CA ASN A 249 2.72 -15.82 -8.98
C ASN A 249 1.92 -14.64 -8.40
N GLN A 250 2.22 -13.41 -8.83
CA GLN A 250 1.61 -12.20 -8.27
C GLN A 250 0.33 -11.75 -9.00
N GLY A 251 0.12 -12.20 -10.23
CA GLY A 251 -1.07 -11.86 -11.00
C GLY A 251 -2.32 -12.62 -10.57
N SER A 252 -3.49 -12.10 -10.94
CA SER A 252 -4.78 -12.62 -10.49
C SER A 252 -5.28 -13.85 -11.26
N ASP A 253 -4.84 -14.03 -12.50
CA ASP A 253 -5.22 -15.15 -13.37
C ASP A 253 -3.96 -15.79 -13.95
N ILE A 254 -3.52 -16.90 -13.34
CA ILE A 254 -2.26 -17.54 -13.70
C ILE A 254 -2.25 -18.09 -15.13
N HIS A 255 -3.36 -18.65 -15.61
CA HIS A 255 -3.43 -19.21 -16.96
C HIS A 255 -3.37 -18.10 -18.01
N LYS A 256 -4.06 -16.99 -17.77
CA LYS A 256 -4.00 -15.84 -18.68
C LYS A 256 -2.61 -15.21 -18.69
N ASN A 257 -1.96 -15.11 -17.54
CA ASN A 257 -0.58 -14.62 -17.46
C ASN A 257 0.40 -15.52 -18.21
N MET A 258 0.25 -16.85 -18.10
CA MET A 258 1.06 -17.82 -18.85
C MET A 258 0.85 -17.67 -20.35
N ALA A 259 -0.40 -17.64 -20.81
CA ALA A 259 -0.72 -17.45 -22.23
C ALA A 259 -0.14 -16.14 -22.79
N ALA A 260 -0.12 -15.08 -21.99
CA ALA A 260 0.49 -13.81 -22.39
C ALA A 260 2.03 -13.92 -22.50
N LEU A 261 2.70 -14.59 -21.56
CA LEU A 261 4.15 -14.82 -21.65
C LEU A 261 4.53 -15.74 -22.82
N GLU A 262 3.71 -16.74 -23.13
CA GLU A 262 3.93 -17.62 -24.29
C GLU A 262 3.67 -16.93 -25.63
N LYS A 263 2.87 -15.85 -25.64
CA LYS A 263 2.51 -15.12 -26.87
C LYS A 263 3.59 -14.12 -27.30
N VAL A 264 4.36 -13.56 -26.38
CA VAL A 264 5.39 -12.57 -26.74
C VAL A 264 6.54 -13.22 -27.50
N ASP A 265 7.14 -12.48 -28.42
CA ASP A 265 8.25 -12.97 -29.25
C ASP A 265 9.57 -13.04 -28.45
N PHE A 266 9.69 -12.28 -27.37
CA PHE A 266 10.89 -12.24 -26.54
C PHE A 266 10.62 -11.78 -25.10
N SER A 267 11.28 -12.42 -24.15
CA SER A 267 11.10 -12.15 -22.73
C SER A 267 12.40 -12.24 -21.94
N VAL A 268 12.61 -11.25 -21.08
CA VAL A 268 13.81 -11.13 -20.25
C VAL A 268 13.41 -11.00 -18.80
N THR A 269 14.14 -11.64 -17.89
CA THR A 269 14.04 -11.35 -16.46
C THR A 269 15.39 -11.22 -15.78
N HIS A 270 15.47 -10.37 -14.77
CA HIS A 270 16.54 -10.37 -13.78
C HIS A 270 16.06 -11.14 -12.54
N GLU A 271 16.83 -12.14 -12.10
CA GLU A 271 16.46 -12.98 -10.95
C GLU A 271 17.67 -13.47 -10.13
N LEU A 272 17.42 -13.60 -8.83
CA LEU A 272 18.12 -14.39 -7.82
C LEU A 272 17.82 -15.90 -7.95
N PHE A 273 16.57 -16.24 -8.31
CA PHE A 273 16.08 -17.62 -8.36
C PHE A 273 15.36 -17.94 -9.67
N LEU A 274 15.37 -19.22 -10.06
CA LEU A 274 14.59 -19.69 -11.21
C LEU A 274 13.10 -19.86 -10.84
N THR A 275 12.41 -18.73 -10.66
CA THR A 275 10.99 -18.65 -10.30
C THR A 275 10.07 -19.08 -11.44
N PRO A 276 8.76 -19.29 -11.18
CA PRO A 276 7.80 -19.60 -12.24
C PRO A 276 7.90 -18.63 -13.41
N THR A 277 7.97 -17.31 -13.17
CA THR A 277 8.12 -16.32 -14.25
C THR A 277 9.44 -16.50 -15.00
N ALA A 278 10.57 -16.70 -14.30
CA ALA A 278 11.86 -16.88 -14.94
C ALA A 278 11.94 -18.12 -15.84
N ARG A 279 11.21 -19.20 -15.52
CA ARG A 279 11.13 -20.41 -16.35
C ARG A 279 10.41 -20.21 -17.68
N TYR A 280 9.59 -19.17 -17.79
CA TYR A 280 8.90 -18.78 -19.02
C TYR A 280 9.65 -17.69 -19.78
N CYS A 281 10.75 -17.16 -19.23
CA CYS A 281 11.53 -16.12 -19.90
C CYS A 281 12.58 -16.74 -20.83
N ASP A 282 12.81 -16.15 -22.00
CA ASP A 282 13.84 -16.57 -22.95
C ASP A 282 15.25 -16.31 -22.40
N VAL A 283 15.43 -15.21 -21.67
CA VAL A 283 16.69 -14.83 -21.05
C VAL A 283 16.50 -14.56 -19.56
N VAL A 284 17.35 -15.20 -18.75
CA VAL A 284 17.42 -14.98 -17.30
C VAL A 284 18.80 -14.43 -16.96
N PHE A 285 18.85 -13.18 -16.50
CA PHE A 285 20.08 -12.58 -15.96
C PHE A 285 20.20 -12.88 -14.46
N PRO A 286 21.31 -13.46 -13.99
CA PRO A 286 21.56 -13.67 -12.57
C PRO A 286 21.83 -12.32 -11.89
N ALA A 287 20.89 -11.87 -11.07
CA ALA A 287 21.00 -10.62 -10.34
C ALA A 287 21.68 -10.84 -8.98
N ALA A 288 22.49 -9.87 -8.54
CA ALA A 288 23.10 -9.87 -7.21
C ALA A 288 22.04 -9.60 -6.12
N ALA A 289 22.11 -10.38 -5.04
CA ALA A 289 21.25 -10.30 -3.87
C ALA A 289 21.45 -8.97 -3.10
N PRO A 290 20.48 -8.55 -2.28
CA PRO A 290 20.60 -7.32 -1.49
C PRO A 290 21.84 -7.26 -0.57
N LEU A 291 22.38 -8.41 -0.15
CA LEU A 291 23.61 -8.47 0.68
C LEU A 291 24.90 -8.51 -0.15
N GLU A 292 24.79 -8.66 -1.47
CA GLU A 292 25.91 -8.78 -2.41
C GLU A 292 26.24 -7.46 -3.12
N LYS A 293 25.41 -6.44 -2.92
CA LYS A 293 25.54 -5.15 -3.59
C LYS A 293 25.30 -3.99 -2.63
N GLU A 294 25.90 -2.86 -2.96
CA GLU A 294 25.70 -1.61 -2.27
C GLU A 294 24.42 -0.93 -2.76
N ASP A 295 23.67 -0.31 -1.84
CA ASP A 295 22.48 0.49 -2.18
C ASP A 295 22.12 1.45 -1.03
N ILE A 296 21.21 2.38 -1.30
CA ILE A 296 20.52 3.17 -0.29
C ILE A 296 19.02 2.87 -0.35
N GLY A 297 18.35 2.89 0.80
CA GLY A 297 16.92 2.58 0.83
C GLY A 297 16.17 3.33 1.90
N ILE A 298 14.96 3.75 1.56
CA ILE A 298 13.98 4.25 2.51
C ILE A 298 13.00 3.10 2.81
N PRO A 299 12.80 2.71 4.08
CA PRO A 299 11.83 1.69 4.43
C PRO A 299 10.41 2.07 4.02
N TRP A 300 9.61 1.08 3.64
CA TRP A 300 8.22 1.30 3.21
C TRP A 300 7.35 2.04 4.23
N LEU A 301 7.63 1.91 5.52
CA LEU A 301 6.92 2.58 6.64
C LEU A 301 7.90 3.40 7.50
N GLY A 302 8.89 4.03 6.88
CA GLY A 302 9.89 4.85 7.57
C GLY A 302 10.16 6.16 6.81
N ASN A 303 10.67 7.13 7.54
CA ASN A 303 11.09 8.45 7.06
C ASN A 303 12.59 8.68 7.30
N TYR A 304 13.38 7.60 7.26
CA TYR A 304 14.83 7.62 7.46
C TYR A 304 15.51 6.86 6.32
N LEU A 305 16.78 7.21 6.08
CA LEU A 305 17.61 6.62 5.03
C LEU A 305 18.49 5.52 5.63
N LEU A 306 18.56 4.38 4.95
CA LEU A 306 19.47 3.30 5.29
C LEU A 306 20.51 3.16 4.17
N TYR A 307 21.77 3.20 4.56
CA TYR A 307 22.86 2.75 3.71
C TYR A 307 23.01 1.23 3.86
N LYS A 308 23.07 0.52 2.72
CA LYS A 308 23.18 -0.93 2.65
C LYS A 308 24.54 -1.25 2.02
N SER A 309 25.54 -1.49 2.85
CA SER A 309 26.83 -1.98 2.37
C SER A 309 26.70 -3.41 1.84
N ALA A 310 27.46 -3.73 0.79
CA ALA A 310 27.67 -5.13 0.40
C ALA A 310 28.38 -5.89 1.54
N ALA A 311 27.76 -6.96 2.03
CA ALA A 311 28.31 -7.80 3.09
C ALA A 311 29.21 -8.92 2.56
N VAL A 312 28.96 -9.35 1.32
CA VAL A 312 29.68 -10.41 0.60
C VAL A 312 29.79 -10.02 -0.88
N PRO A 313 30.77 -10.55 -1.65
CA PRO A 313 30.80 -10.35 -3.09
C PRO A 313 29.65 -11.12 -3.78
N PRO A 314 29.19 -10.68 -4.98
CA PRO A 314 28.22 -11.42 -5.77
C PRO A 314 28.64 -12.86 -6.06
N ALA A 315 27.73 -13.81 -5.86
CA ALA A 315 28.00 -15.21 -6.11
C ALA A 315 28.08 -15.55 -7.62
N GLY A 316 29.09 -16.34 -8.00
CA GLY A 316 29.21 -16.86 -9.37
C GLY A 316 29.33 -15.76 -10.42
N GLN A 317 28.35 -15.68 -11.33
CA GLN A 317 28.27 -14.68 -12.39
C GLN A 317 27.21 -13.60 -12.10
N ALA A 318 26.66 -13.57 -10.87
CA ALA A 318 25.65 -12.59 -10.49
C ALA A 318 26.22 -11.17 -10.56
N ARG A 319 25.41 -10.22 -11.01
CA ARG A 319 25.78 -8.81 -11.16
C ARG A 319 24.69 -7.90 -10.65
N SER A 320 25.04 -6.67 -10.27
CA SER A 320 24.02 -5.68 -9.93
C SER A 320 23.14 -5.40 -11.15
N ASP A 321 21.87 -5.05 -10.92
CA ASP A 321 20.95 -4.65 -11.99
C ASP A 321 21.50 -3.46 -12.78
N TYR A 322 22.18 -2.53 -12.10
CA TYR A 322 22.85 -1.39 -12.73
C TYR A 322 23.92 -1.84 -13.72
N ASP A 323 24.82 -2.76 -13.33
CA ASP A 323 25.90 -3.20 -14.21
C ASP A 323 25.40 -3.95 -15.44
N ILE A 324 24.34 -4.75 -15.27
CA ILE A 324 23.68 -5.44 -16.39
C ILE A 324 23.07 -4.42 -17.35
N LEU A 325 22.32 -3.44 -16.83
CA LEU A 325 21.70 -2.40 -17.63
C LEU A 325 22.73 -1.48 -18.29
N ALA A 326 23.84 -1.16 -17.62
CA ALA A 326 24.92 -0.35 -18.16
C ALA A 326 25.62 -1.04 -19.34
N GLU A 327 25.86 -2.35 -19.24
CA GLU A 327 26.41 -3.13 -20.36
C GLU A 327 25.42 -3.22 -21.52
N LEU A 328 24.14 -3.45 -21.22
CA LEU A 328 23.08 -3.47 -22.24
C LEU A 328 23.00 -2.11 -22.96
N ALA A 329 23.02 -1.00 -22.22
CA ALA A 329 23.05 0.35 -22.77
C ALA A 329 24.28 0.57 -23.68
N GLY A 330 25.43 0.03 -23.29
CA GLY A 330 26.64 0.04 -24.12
C GLY A 330 26.44 -0.68 -25.45
N ARG A 331 25.86 -1.89 -25.43
CA ARG A 331 25.57 -2.66 -26.64
C ARG A 331 24.51 -2.00 -27.53
N LEU A 332 23.60 -1.23 -26.95
CA LEU A 332 22.58 -0.45 -27.66
C LEU A 332 23.07 0.94 -28.12
N GLY A 333 24.33 1.30 -27.84
CA GLY A 333 24.96 2.53 -28.34
C GLY A 333 24.70 3.79 -27.51
N PHE A 334 24.11 3.68 -26.32
CA PHE A 334 23.83 4.82 -25.42
C PHE A 334 24.46 4.70 -24.03
N GLY A 335 25.45 3.81 -23.87
CA GLY A 335 26.17 3.58 -22.60
C GLY A 335 26.65 4.85 -21.88
N PRO A 336 27.40 5.77 -22.54
CA PRO A 336 27.85 7.01 -21.90
C PRO A 336 26.73 7.90 -21.38
N ALA A 337 25.59 7.95 -22.07
CA ALA A 337 24.42 8.71 -21.65
C ALA A 337 23.69 8.04 -20.47
N PHE A 338 23.73 6.71 -20.37
CA PHE A 338 23.16 5.96 -19.26
C PHE A 338 24.00 6.06 -17.99
N THR A 339 25.32 5.89 -18.10
CA THR A 339 26.21 5.83 -16.93
C THR A 339 26.66 7.21 -16.46
N GLU A 340 26.73 8.20 -17.37
CA GLU A 340 27.38 9.49 -17.12
C GLU A 340 28.82 9.35 -16.58
N GLY A 341 29.49 8.24 -16.91
CA GLY A 341 30.82 7.92 -16.38
C GLY A 341 30.86 7.48 -14.92
N ARG A 342 29.70 7.23 -14.30
CA ARG A 342 29.55 6.82 -12.89
C ARG A 342 29.36 5.31 -12.76
N SER A 343 29.98 4.71 -11.75
CA SER A 343 29.62 3.39 -11.23
C SER A 343 28.35 3.45 -10.37
N ALA A 344 27.82 2.30 -9.94
CA ALA A 344 26.71 2.25 -8.99
C ALA A 344 27.05 2.98 -7.67
N SER A 345 28.26 2.77 -7.15
CA SER A 345 28.73 3.45 -5.93
C SER A 345 28.89 4.96 -6.10
N ASP A 346 29.36 5.41 -7.27
CA ASP A 346 29.47 6.86 -7.56
C ASP A 346 28.10 7.53 -7.58
N TRP A 347 27.08 6.85 -8.11
CA TRP A 347 25.69 7.32 -8.04
C TRP A 347 25.19 7.42 -6.60
N ILE A 348 25.43 6.39 -5.79
CA ILE A 348 25.02 6.39 -4.38
C ILE A 348 25.67 7.55 -3.62
N ASN A 349 26.98 7.76 -3.78
CA ASN A 349 27.70 8.87 -3.18
C ASN A 349 27.10 10.22 -3.59
N SER A 350 26.88 10.42 -4.90
CA SER A 350 26.23 11.64 -5.41
C SER A 350 24.85 11.85 -4.81
N PHE A 351 24.04 10.79 -4.67
CA PHE A 351 22.70 10.90 -4.09
C PHE A 351 22.71 11.31 -2.62
N ILE A 352 23.71 10.84 -1.87
CA ILE A 352 23.91 11.20 -0.46
C ILE A 352 24.44 12.62 -0.33
N GLU A 353 25.37 13.04 -1.19
CA GLU A 353 25.91 14.42 -1.20
C GLU A 353 24.82 15.48 -1.49
N ASP A 354 23.85 15.14 -2.34
CA ASP A 354 22.72 16.00 -2.69
C ASP A 354 21.55 15.97 -1.66
N SER A 355 21.68 15.16 -0.59
CA SER A 355 20.62 14.89 0.42
C SER A 355 20.40 15.98 1.46
#